data_AF-A0A0E1NR33-F1
#
_entry.id   AF-A0A0E1NR33-F1
#
_cell.length_a   1.000
_cell.length_b   1.000
_cell.length_c   1.000
_cell.angle_alpha   90.00
_cell.angle_beta   90.00
_cell.angle_gamma   90.00
#
_symmetry.space_group_name_H-M   'P 1'
#
loop_
_entity.id
_entity.type
_entity.pdbx_description
1 polymer ?
#
loop_
_entity_poly.entity_id
_entity_poly.type
_entity_poly.pdbx_seq_one_letter_code
_entity_poly.pdbx_strand_id
1 'polypeptide(L)'
;MNEKKRIRVMLGEEVSSIDKVFNLRGGDSYPSLRIRKANTTVELGDGESFILGGLISSTEQESLKKIPFIGDIPLLGALFRNAQTQRNQSELVVVATVNLVKPVSARQIELPDFMHTSTVERFFNLTNIKDAKRRKQAKEFLQKGGFIK
;
A
#
# COMPACT_ATOMS: atom_id res chain seq x y z
N MET A 1 -16.54 14.76 35.77
CA MET A 1 -16.60 14.72 34.29
C MET A 1 -15.24 14.27 33.79
N ASN A 2 -15.16 13.14 33.08
CA ASN A 2 -13.90 12.54 32.65
C ASN A 2 -13.66 12.93 31.18
N GLU A 3 -12.78 13.88 30.91
CA GLU A 3 -12.40 14.24 29.54
C GLU A 3 -11.51 13.13 28.96
N LYS A 4 -12.06 12.36 28.01
CA LYS A 4 -11.25 11.44 27.21
C LYS A 4 -10.22 12.28 26.44
N LYS A 5 -8.93 12.00 26.62
CA LYS A 5 -7.86 12.63 25.84
C LYS A 5 -8.09 12.33 24.35
N ARG A 6 -8.44 13.35 23.57
CA ARG A 6 -8.63 13.24 22.12
C ARG A 6 -7.42 13.82 21.41
N ILE A 7 -7.03 13.17 20.33
CA ILE A 7 -5.89 13.49 19.48
C ILE A 7 -6.47 13.99 18.16
N ARG A 8 -6.14 15.22 17.80
CA ARG A 8 -6.45 15.76 16.48
C ARG A 8 -5.31 15.43 15.53
N VAL A 9 -5.63 14.79 14.42
CA VAL A 9 -4.65 14.41 13.39
C VAL A 9 -5.08 15.00 12.06
N MET A 10 -4.14 15.61 11.36
CA MET A 10 -4.30 16.08 9.98
C MET A 10 -3.45 15.19 9.08
N LEU A 11 -4.07 14.55 8.09
CA LEU A 11 -3.42 13.57 7.22
C LEU A 11 -3.56 14.01 5.77
N GLY A 12 -2.45 14.05 5.06
CA GLY A 12 -2.38 14.20 3.61
C GLY A 12 -1.87 12.90 3.01
N GLU A 13 -2.77 12.07 2.51
CA GLU A 13 -2.44 10.78 1.91
C GLU A 13 -2.25 10.92 0.41
N GLU A 14 -1.21 10.27 -0.12
CA GLU A 14 -0.94 10.23 -1.55
C GLU A 14 -0.53 8.82 -1.95
N VAL A 15 -1.24 8.24 -2.92
CA VAL A 15 -0.92 6.93 -3.50
C VAL A 15 -0.73 7.12 -5.00
N SER A 16 0.43 6.72 -5.51
CA SER A 16 0.74 6.76 -6.94
C SER A 16 0.91 5.35 -7.52
N SER A 17 0.42 5.16 -8.74
CA SER A 17 0.60 3.92 -9.50
C SER A 17 0.94 4.26 -10.96
N ILE A 18 1.85 3.52 -11.59
CA ILE A 18 2.08 3.62 -13.04
C ILE A 18 0.84 3.08 -13.76
N ASP A 19 0.29 3.86 -14.68
CA ASP A 19 -0.98 3.55 -15.36
C ASP A 19 -0.77 3.08 -16.80
N LYS A 20 -0.36 3.98 -17.68
CA LYS A 20 -0.15 3.68 -19.10
C LYS A 20 1.19 4.22 -19.55
N VAL A 21 1.92 3.39 -20.27
CA VAL A 21 3.14 3.84 -20.93
C VAL A 21 2.76 4.39 -22.30
N PHE A 22 2.88 5.70 -22.48
CA PHE A 22 2.63 6.35 -23.77
C PHE A 22 3.86 6.16 -24.66
N ASN A 23 3.68 5.41 -25.76
CA ASN A 23 4.69 5.29 -26.81
C ASN A 23 4.45 6.39 -27.85
N LEU A 24 5.37 7.33 -27.95
CA LEU A 24 5.36 8.32 -29.03
C LEU A 24 5.92 7.67 -30.31
N ARG A 25 5.48 8.16 -31.47
CA ARG A 25 6.03 7.75 -32.76
C ARG A 25 7.47 8.26 -32.86
N GLY A 26 8.42 7.44 -32.41
CA GLY A 26 9.83 7.80 -32.27
C GLY A 26 10.64 6.84 -31.38
N GLY A 27 9.97 5.95 -30.63
CA GLY A 27 10.63 4.96 -29.75
C GLY A 27 10.71 5.41 -28.29
N ASP A 28 10.38 6.66 -28.00
CA ASP A 28 10.31 7.17 -26.63
C ASP A 28 9.01 6.77 -25.94
N SER A 29 9.14 6.37 -24.68
CA SER A 29 8.11 5.75 -23.88
C SER A 29 8.02 6.46 -22.52
N TYR A 30 6.89 7.11 -22.24
CA TYR A 30 6.68 7.87 -21.00
C TYR A 30 5.63 7.20 -20.12
N PRO A 31 5.96 6.80 -18.88
CA PRO A 31 4.96 6.27 -17.97
C PRO A 31 4.05 7.39 -17.47
N SER A 32 2.73 7.20 -17.57
CA SER A 32 1.78 8.05 -16.87
C SER A 32 1.65 7.58 -15.42
N LEU A 33 1.60 8.55 -14.51
CA LEU A 33 1.36 8.31 -13.09
C LEU A 33 -0.10 8.61 -12.78
N ARG A 34 -0.79 7.65 -12.20
CA ARG A 34 -2.12 7.84 -11.61
C ARG A 34 -1.94 8.10 -10.13
N ILE A 35 -2.17 9.33 -9.73
CA ILE A 35 -2.03 9.81 -8.35
C ILE A 35 -3.42 9.94 -7.72
N ARG A 36 -3.58 9.42 -6.51
CA ARG A 36 -4.77 9.55 -5.68
C ARG A 36 -4.36 10.32 -4.43
N LYS A 37 -5.07 11.41 -4.11
CA LYS A 37 -4.78 12.24 -2.93
C LYS A 37 -6.01 12.35 -2.05
N ALA A 38 -5.83 12.31 -0.74
CA ALA A 38 -6.89 12.53 0.24
C ALA A 38 -6.35 13.41 1.38
N ASN A 39 -7.10 14.46 1.73
CA ASN A 39 -6.79 15.30 2.88
C ASN A 39 -7.90 15.12 3.92
N THR A 40 -7.53 14.69 5.12
CA THR A 40 -8.49 14.39 6.19
C THR A 40 -8.05 15.03 7.50
N THR A 41 -9.02 15.39 8.33
CA THR A 41 -8.79 15.82 9.72
C THR A 41 -9.69 15.01 10.62
N VAL A 42 -9.12 14.32 11.59
CA VAL A 42 -9.83 13.39 12.46
C VAL A 42 -9.51 13.65 13.92
N GLU A 43 -10.44 13.29 14.81
CA GLU A 43 -10.30 13.46 16.25
C GLU A 43 -10.64 12.16 16.99
N LEU A 44 -9.60 11.49 17.50
CA LEU A 44 -9.62 10.10 17.94
C LEU A 44 -8.93 9.95 19.29
N GLY A 45 -9.31 8.95 20.08
CA GLY A 45 -8.60 8.53 21.28
C GLY A 45 -7.36 7.68 20.97
N ASP A 46 -6.56 7.45 22.01
CA ASP A 46 -5.41 6.54 21.94
C ASP A 46 -5.86 5.09 21.69
N GLY A 47 -5.28 4.44 20.68
CA GLY A 47 -5.62 3.09 20.23
C GLY A 47 -6.87 3.03 19.34
N GLU A 48 -7.57 4.14 19.09
CA GLU A 48 -8.73 4.14 18.20
C GLU A 48 -8.30 4.02 16.74
N SER A 49 -9.03 3.20 15.99
CA SER A 49 -8.87 3.04 14.55
C SER A 49 -10.02 3.71 13.83
N PHE A 50 -9.75 4.23 12.63
CA PHE A 50 -10.74 4.88 11.81
C PHE A 50 -10.50 4.58 10.34
N ILE A 51 -11.59 4.69 9.57
CA ILE A 51 -11.57 4.57 8.11
C ILE A 51 -11.45 5.98 7.56
N LEU A 52 -10.37 6.24 6.81
CA LEU A 52 -10.13 7.52 6.13
C LEU A 52 -11.08 7.71 4.96
N GLY A 53 -11.38 6.61 4.28
CA GLY A 53 -12.30 6.54 3.16
C GLY A 53 -12.12 5.25 2.35
N GLY A 54 -12.93 5.12 1.30
CA GLY A 54 -12.79 4.09 0.30
C GLY A 54 -13.16 4.62 -1.09
N LEU A 55 -12.61 4.01 -2.13
CA LEU A 55 -12.91 4.32 -3.53
C LEU A 55 -13.36 3.03 -4.22
N ILE A 56 -14.57 3.04 -4.74
CA ILE A 56 -15.09 1.99 -5.62
C ILE A 56 -15.12 2.56 -7.04
N SER A 57 -14.42 1.91 -7.96
CA SER A 57 -14.39 2.26 -9.38
C SER A 57 -14.98 1.12 -10.19
N SER A 58 -16.01 1.42 -10.99
CA SER A 58 -16.58 0.49 -11.95
C SER A 58 -16.43 1.10 -13.35
N THR A 59 -15.85 0.35 -14.28
CA THR A 59 -15.75 0.74 -15.69
C THR A 59 -16.41 -0.35 -16.52
N GLU A 60 -17.44 0.03 -17.26
CA GLU A 60 -18.15 -0.83 -18.20
C GLU A 60 -17.92 -0.30 -19.62
N GLN A 61 -17.41 -1.16 -20.49
CA GLN A 61 -17.15 -0.86 -21.89
C GLN A 61 -17.90 -1.85 -22.76
N GLU A 62 -18.85 -1.33 -23.53
CA GLU A 62 -19.58 -2.09 -24.53
C GLU A 62 -19.06 -1.74 -25.93
N SER A 63 -18.67 -2.76 -26.69
CA SER A 63 -18.24 -2.62 -28.08
C SER A 63 -19.13 -3.51 -28.94
N LEU A 64 -19.94 -2.88 -29.80
CA LEU A 64 -20.76 -3.57 -30.78
C LEU A 64 -20.20 -3.35 -32.18
N LYS A 65 -19.75 -4.43 -32.82
CA LYS A 65 -19.42 -4.45 -34.26
C LYS A 65 -20.50 -5.21 -34.99
N LYS A 66 -21.09 -4.63 -36.04
CA LYS A 66 -22.08 -5.31 -36.87
C LYS A 66 -21.84 -5.03 -38.35
N ILE A 67 -22.20 -5.98 -39.21
CA ILE A 67 -22.25 -5.75 -40.65
C ILE A 67 -23.50 -4.89 -40.96
N PRO A 68 -23.36 -3.76 -41.68
CA PRO A 68 -24.52 -2.95 -42.06
C PRO A 68 -25.52 -3.77 -42.89
N PHE A 69 -26.82 -3.46 -42.75
CA PHE A 69 -27.98 -4.17 -43.34
C PHE A 69 -28.29 -5.56 -42.76
N ILE A 70 -27.30 -6.45 -42.61
CA ILE A 70 -27.53 -7.86 -42.22
C ILE A 70 -27.55 -8.04 -40.69
N GLY A 71 -26.82 -7.20 -39.95
CA GLY A 71 -26.70 -7.29 -38.50
C GLY A 71 -27.96 -6.90 -37.71
N ASP A 72 -28.97 -6.30 -38.35
CA ASP A 72 -30.22 -5.86 -37.73
C ASP A 72 -31.41 -6.81 -38.00
N ILE A 73 -31.20 -7.89 -38.74
CA ILE A 73 -32.24 -8.89 -39.03
C ILE A 73 -32.59 -9.64 -37.73
N PRO A 74 -33.87 -9.66 -37.30
CA PRO A 74 -34.31 -10.47 -36.17
C PRO A 74 -33.96 -11.94 -36.40
N LEU A 75 -33.58 -12.67 -35.35
CA LEU A 75 -33.20 -14.10 -35.39
C LEU A 75 -31.84 -14.41 -36.05
N LEU A 76 -31.52 -13.82 -37.21
CA LEU A 76 -30.29 -14.12 -37.97
C LEU A 76 -29.14 -13.11 -37.75
N GLY A 77 -29.44 -11.88 -37.38
CA GLY A 77 -28.46 -10.80 -37.20
C GLY A 77 -27.47 -11.04 -36.05
N ALA A 78 -27.79 -11.95 -35.12
CA ALA A 78 -26.91 -12.35 -34.03
C ALA A 78 -25.60 -13.02 -34.52
N LEU A 79 -25.62 -13.68 -35.68
CA LEU A 79 -24.43 -14.31 -36.28
C LEU A 79 -23.52 -13.29 -36.99
N PHE A 80 -24.06 -12.11 -37.32
CA PHE A 80 -23.38 -11.05 -38.08
C PHE A 80 -23.05 -9.82 -37.22
N ARG A 81 -23.20 -9.95 -35.90
CA ARG A 81 -22.80 -8.95 -34.90
C ARG A 81 -21.86 -9.58 -33.87
N ASN A 82 -20.87 -8.83 -33.46
CA ASN A 82 -19.97 -9.14 -32.36
C ASN A 82 -20.20 -8.09 -31.27
N ALA A 83 -20.74 -8.52 -30.14
CA ALA A 83 -20.87 -7.70 -28.94
C ALA A 83 -19.80 -8.14 -27.94
N GLN A 84 -19.00 -7.19 -27.48
CA GLN A 84 -18.02 -7.40 -26.43
C GLN A 84 -18.35 -6.47 -25.27
N THR A 85 -18.62 -7.05 -24.10
CA THR A 85 -18.81 -6.32 -22.85
C THR A 85 -17.61 -6.57 -21.97
N GLN A 86 -16.94 -5.50 -21.53
CA GLN A 86 -15.83 -5.57 -20.60
C GLN A 86 -16.15 -4.78 -19.35
N ARG A 87 -16.07 -5.44 -18.19
CA ARG A 87 -16.38 -4.86 -16.88
C ARG A 87 -15.16 -4.95 -15.98
N ASN A 88 -14.68 -3.81 -15.51
CA ASN A 88 -13.55 -3.70 -14.59
C ASN A 88 -14.03 -3.06 -13.28
N GLN A 89 -13.80 -3.73 -12.15
CA GLN A 89 -14.11 -3.23 -10.81
C GLN A 89 -12.82 -3.11 -9.99
N SER A 90 -12.68 -2.02 -9.24
CA SER A 90 -11.54 -1.81 -8.34
C SER A 90 -12.01 -1.15 -7.06
N GLU A 91 -11.59 -1.72 -5.92
CA GLU A 91 -11.94 -1.26 -4.58
C GLU A 91 -10.66 -0.93 -3.82
N LEU A 92 -10.67 0.21 -3.12
CA LEU A 92 -9.59 0.65 -2.26
C LEU A 92 -10.18 1.11 -0.93
N VAL A 93 -9.61 0.66 0.19
CA VAL A 93 -9.98 1.08 1.54
C VAL A 93 -8.71 1.46 2.29
N VAL A 94 -8.74 2.59 2.99
CA VAL A 94 -7.61 3.05 3.81
C VAL A 94 -8.02 3.10 5.28
N VAL A 95 -7.27 2.38 6.11
CA VAL A 95 -7.48 2.27 7.56
C VAL A 95 -6.24 2.73 8.29
N ALA A 96 -6.42 3.55 9.32
CA ALA A 96 -5.34 4.03 10.16
C ALA A 96 -5.68 3.85 11.64
N THR A 97 -4.65 3.60 12.44
CA THR A 97 -4.73 3.44 13.90
C THR A 97 -3.76 4.42 14.54
N VAL A 98 -4.25 5.20 15.52
CA VAL A 98 -3.43 6.18 16.23
C VAL A 98 -3.01 5.60 17.58
N ASN A 99 -1.71 5.67 17.91
CA ASN A 99 -1.18 5.28 19.21
C ASN A 99 -0.36 6.43 19.81
N LEU A 100 -0.59 6.76 21.07
CA LEU A 100 0.16 7.77 21.81
C LEU A 100 1.39 7.12 22.47
N VAL A 101 2.57 7.48 21.98
CA VAL A 101 3.84 7.04 22.58
C VAL A 101 4.40 8.10 23.51
N LYS A 102 4.97 7.66 24.65
CA LYS A 102 5.66 8.56 25.58
C LYS A 102 7.07 8.84 25.07
N PRO A 103 7.58 10.08 25.19
CA PRO A 103 8.96 10.37 24.85
C PRO A 103 9.89 9.64 25.82
N VAL A 104 10.80 8.83 25.29
CA VAL A 104 11.87 8.17 26.05
C VAL A 104 13.11 9.05 26.12
N SER A 105 13.80 9.05 27.27
CA SER A 105 15.06 9.77 27.42
C SER A 105 16.16 9.10 26.59
N ALA A 106 17.01 9.87 25.92
CA ALA A 106 18.12 9.34 25.11
C ALA A 106 19.05 8.38 25.89
N ARG A 107 19.13 8.52 27.23
CA ARG A 107 19.91 7.63 28.10
C ARG A 107 19.29 6.24 28.29
N GLN A 108 18.01 6.08 27.94
CA GLN A 108 17.25 4.82 28.04
C GLN A 108 17.10 4.13 26.69
N ILE A 109 17.58 4.75 25.60
CA ILE A 109 17.55 4.17 24.25
C ILE A 109 18.78 3.25 24.12
N GLU A 110 18.55 1.95 24.21
CA GLU A 110 19.55 0.96 23.79
C GLU A 110 19.58 0.94 22.26
N LEU A 111 20.61 1.56 21.67
CA LEU A 111 20.82 1.53 20.23
C LEU A 111 21.37 0.14 19.85
N PRO A 112 20.78 -0.54 18.85
CA PRO A 112 21.37 -1.76 18.32
C PRO A 112 22.72 -1.41 17.71
N ASP A 113 23.77 -2.07 18.17
CA ASP A 113 25.07 -1.98 17.53
C ASP A 113 25.02 -2.76 16.21
N PHE A 114 25.01 -2.04 15.08
CA PHE A 114 25.05 -2.63 13.75
C PHE A 114 26.48 -3.12 13.46
N MET A 115 26.84 -4.24 14.07
CA MET A 115 28.12 -4.90 13.81
C MET A 115 28.15 -5.42 12.38
N HIS A 116 28.89 -4.74 11.50
CA HIS A 116 29.12 -5.19 10.14
C HIS A 116 29.80 -6.56 10.16
N THR A 117 29.15 -7.58 9.60
CA THR A 117 29.82 -8.86 9.35
C THR A 117 30.88 -8.62 8.27
N SER A 118 32.12 -9.02 8.54
CA SER A 118 33.18 -8.83 7.56
C SER A 118 32.91 -9.70 6.33
N THR A 119 33.35 -9.23 5.16
CA THR A 119 33.17 -9.96 3.88
C THR A 119 33.74 -11.37 3.95
N VAL A 120 34.85 -11.55 4.68
CA VAL A 120 35.52 -12.83 4.89
C VAL A 120 34.63 -13.79 5.69
N GLU A 121 34.02 -13.33 6.78
CA GLU A 121 33.11 -14.15 7.59
C GLU A 121 31.88 -14.62 6.81
N ARG A 122 31.35 -13.77 5.92
CA ARG A 122 30.23 -14.11 5.04
C ARG A 122 30.62 -15.12 3.97
N PHE A 123 31.81 -14.97 3.39
CA PHE A 123 32.33 -15.88 2.36
C PHE A 123 32.57 -17.30 2.91
N PHE A 124 33.10 -17.41 4.13
CA PHE A 124 33.37 -18.71 4.77
C PHE A 124 32.18 -19.30 5.54
N ASN A 125 30.98 -18.73 5.41
CA ASN A 125 29.76 -19.16 6.13
C ASN A 125 29.98 -19.33 7.64
N LEU A 126 30.84 -18.50 8.24
CA LEU A 126 31.19 -18.57 9.67
C LEU A 126 30.18 -17.82 10.55
N THR A 127 29.09 -17.30 9.96
CA THR A 127 28.04 -16.56 10.65
C THR A 127 27.24 -17.46 11.61
N ASN A 128 27.07 -18.75 11.27
CA ASN A 128 26.29 -19.72 12.05
C ASN A 128 26.67 -19.79 13.55
N ILE A 129 27.95 -19.60 13.89
CA ILE A 129 28.45 -19.70 15.27
C ILE A 129 28.18 -18.41 16.07
N LYS A 130 28.27 -17.23 15.44
CA LYS A 130 28.01 -15.94 16.09
C LYS A 130 26.51 -15.63 16.18
N ASP A 131 25.70 -16.18 15.27
CA ASP A 131 24.26 -15.93 15.20
C ASP A 131 23.47 -16.55 16.37
N ALA A 132 23.95 -17.64 16.97
CA ALA A 132 23.33 -18.24 18.15
C ALA A 132 23.33 -17.28 19.35
N LYS A 133 24.43 -16.53 19.55
CA LYS A 133 24.57 -15.54 20.62
C LYS A 133 23.71 -14.29 20.35
N ARG A 134 23.64 -13.85 19.09
CA ARG A 134 22.79 -12.74 18.63
C ARG A 134 21.30 -12.99 18.84
N ARG A 135 20.82 -14.20 18.53
CA ARG A 135 19.40 -14.57 18.76
C ARG A 135 19.01 -14.47 20.23
N LYS A 136 19.92 -14.77 21.16
CA LYS A 136 19.68 -14.67 22.60
C LYS A 136 19.60 -13.20 23.05
N GLN A 137 20.52 -12.36 22.57
CA GLN A 137 20.53 -10.91 22.83
C GLN A 137 19.32 -10.19 22.20
N ALA A 138 18.98 -10.53 20.95
CA ALA A 138 17.81 -9.97 20.27
C ALA A 138 16.50 -10.38 20.93
N LYS A 139 16.38 -11.63 21.41
CA LYS A 139 15.21 -12.06 22.21
C LYS A 139 15.12 -11.29 23.52
N GLU A 140 16.24 -11.06 24.20
CA GLU A 140 16.27 -10.29 25.45
C GLU A 140 15.91 -8.82 25.24
N PHE A 141 16.39 -8.21 24.14
CA PHE A 141 16.02 -6.85 23.73
C PHE A 141 14.51 -6.73 23.43
N LEU A 142 13.95 -7.65 22.66
CA LEU A 142 12.51 -7.67 22.35
C LEU A 142 11.65 -7.91 23.60
N GLN A 143 12.09 -8.77 24.53
CA GLN A 143 11.41 -9.02 25.81
C GLN A 143 11.39 -7.80 26.73
N LYS A 144 12.38 -6.91 26.62
CA LYS A 144 12.44 -5.65 27.38
C LYS A 144 11.63 -4.50 26.77
N GLY A 145 10.85 -4.78 25.72
CA GLY A 145 9.97 -3.80 25.03
C GLY A 145 10.48 -3.35 23.66
N GLY A 146 11.68 -3.79 23.25
CA GLY A 146 12.32 -3.28 22.04
C GLY A 146 12.48 -1.75 22.09
N PHE A 147 12.35 -1.08 20.94
CA PHE A 147 12.47 0.39 20.82
C PHE A 147 11.37 1.19 21.51
N ILE A 148 10.42 0.54 22.21
CA ILE A 148 9.21 1.17 22.72
C ILE A 148 9.11 0.86 24.21
N LYS A 149 9.25 1.90 25.04
CA LYS A 149 8.93 1.85 26.48
C LYS A 149 8.24 3.12 26.94
#